data_AF-A0A920TBG1-F1
#
_entry.id   AF-A0A920TBG1-F1
#
_cell.length_a   1.000
_cell.length_b   1.000
_cell.length_c   1.000
_cell.angle_alpha   90.00
_cell.angle_beta   90.00
_cell.angle_gamma   90.00
#
_symmetry.space_group_name_H-M   'P 1'
#
loop_
_entity.id
_entity.type
_entity.pdbx_description
1 polymer ?
#
loop_
_entity_poly.entity_id
_entity_poly.type
_entity_poly.pdbx_seq_one_letter_code
_entity_poly.pdbx_strand_id
1 'polypeptide(L)'
;MTVLKTHRSPIYILGRESVFGNFYAYVRWKHPQTGYVHRLPIRRGPEAPSAEQLLYDGFRRRFDSHMSGFGPYEQVRLARDSGGIFFQLPHEEENLNDFKKKQFAALTMREYLPNLEARRAYIDRVSTSKFRVAIRESIALLNPFSPQNKGLEVPEIEHFAVNPVQSTSSVLKRLQQISRVLQLMALAHEKLETVRPLRDAEPSLRWRANYDLMAAQMMAYRVRLFEYGIALGQFGKNMPRLIPRKNPPHNRWEIRHGSDKLLMPDVQQEKALGVTADQLRSYHREALQQLASVKETHEGTPWAMRAEWEEGRRFGATFRSWYQAPPKPRPASKPTPKPIPPPKL
;
A
#
# COMPACT_ATOMS: atom_id res chain seq x y z
N MET A 1 26.62 -7.48 19.37
CA MET A 1 27.30 -8.19 18.27
C MET A 1 28.75 -8.51 18.57
N THR A 2 29.58 -7.51 18.88
CA THR A 2 31.01 -7.73 19.21
C THR A 2 31.19 -8.76 20.32
N VAL A 3 30.43 -8.65 21.41
CA VAL A 3 30.42 -9.62 22.53
C VAL A 3 30.14 -11.05 22.07
N LEU A 4 29.06 -11.29 21.31
CA LEU A 4 28.69 -12.63 20.83
C LEU A 4 29.76 -13.27 19.94
N LYS A 5 30.38 -12.46 19.06
CA LYS A 5 31.49 -12.92 18.20
C LYS A 5 32.72 -13.28 19.02
N THR A 6 33.08 -12.42 19.98
CA THR A 6 34.21 -12.66 20.88
C THR A 6 34.04 -13.96 21.67
N HIS A 7 32.82 -14.23 22.15
CA HIS A 7 32.51 -15.42 22.95
C HIS A 7 32.02 -16.62 22.13
N ARG A 8 32.03 -16.55 20.78
CA ARG A 8 31.57 -17.61 19.87
C ARG A 8 30.22 -18.20 20.28
N SER A 9 29.27 -17.36 20.69
CA SER A 9 27.97 -17.79 21.19
C SER A 9 26.92 -17.73 20.07
N PRO A 10 26.55 -18.86 19.44
CA PRO A 10 25.55 -18.87 18.37
C PRO A 10 24.16 -18.58 18.91
N ILE A 11 23.41 -17.73 18.20
CA ILE A 11 22.02 -17.42 18.50
C ILE A 11 21.12 -18.14 17.49
N TYR A 12 20.26 -19.00 18.02
CA TYR A 12 19.20 -19.66 17.26
C TYR A 12 17.88 -18.93 17.51
N ILE A 13 17.20 -18.53 16.43
CA ILE A 13 15.93 -17.82 16.52
C ILE A 13 14.86 -18.63 15.82
N LEU A 14 13.80 -18.94 16.54
CA LEU A 14 12.57 -19.46 15.97
C LEU A 14 11.62 -18.27 15.74
N GLY A 15 11.45 -17.87 14.49
CA GLY A 15 10.78 -16.61 14.15
C GLY A 15 9.83 -16.73 12.97
N ARG A 16 8.94 -15.75 12.85
CA ARG A 16 8.01 -15.67 11.73
C ARG A 16 8.64 -14.94 10.55
N GLU A 17 8.10 -15.18 9.36
CA GLU A 17 8.44 -14.47 8.14
C GLU A 17 8.15 -12.97 8.25
N SER A 18 8.95 -12.15 7.56
CA SER A 18 8.73 -10.72 7.52
C SER A 18 7.67 -10.31 6.50
N VAL A 19 7.09 -9.13 6.71
CA VAL A 19 6.23 -8.51 5.69
C VAL A 19 7.10 -7.90 4.61
N PHE A 20 6.74 -8.15 3.35
CA PHE A 20 7.47 -7.72 2.17
C PHE A 20 7.62 -6.19 2.10
N GLY A 21 8.82 -5.71 2.42
CA GLY A 21 9.20 -4.30 2.37
C GLY A 21 8.37 -3.38 3.26
N ASN A 22 7.68 -3.91 4.28
CA ASN A 22 6.86 -3.14 5.23
C ASN A 22 7.26 -3.44 6.68
N PHE A 23 7.02 -2.48 7.57
CA PHE A 23 7.35 -2.62 8.99
C PHE A 23 6.30 -3.37 9.80
N TYR A 24 5.04 -3.25 9.37
CA TYR A 24 3.89 -3.72 10.10
C TYR A 24 3.10 -4.73 9.28
N ALA A 25 2.71 -5.83 9.93
CA ALA A 25 1.53 -6.60 9.53
C ALA A 25 0.34 -6.11 10.37
N TYR A 26 -0.87 -6.49 9.97
CA TYR A 26 -2.07 -6.13 10.72
C TYR A 26 -2.92 -7.36 11.02
N VAL A 27 -3.22 -7.56 12.29
CA VAL A 27 -4.14 -8.59 12.75
C VAL A 27 -5.55 -8.02 12.76
N ARG A 28 -6.48 -8.73 12.13
CA ARG A 28 -7.91 -8.42 12.16
C ARG A 28 -8.48 -8.85 13.51
N TRP A 29 -8.95 -7.89 14.29
CA TRP A 29 -9.63 -8.13 15.55
C TRP A 29 -11.05 -7.61 15.49
N LYS A 30 -12.03 -8.51 15.63
CA LYS A 30 -13.45 -8.15 15.64
C LYS A 30 -13.83 -7.69 17.05
N HIS A 31 -14.23 -6.43 17.17
CA HIS A 31 -14.66 -5.87 18.43
C HIS A 31 -15.91 -6.60 18.95
N PRO A 32 -15.91 -7.14 20.18
CA PRO A 32 -17.01 -7.98 20.67
C PRO A 32 -18.33 -7.22 20.83
N GLN A 33 -18.29 -5.94 21.25
CA GLN A 33 -19.50 -5.12 21.43
C GLN A 33 -20.05 -4.52 20.11
N THR A 34 -19.19 -4.02 19.22
CA THR A 34 -19.62 -3.30 18.02
C THR A 34 -19.64 -4.16 16.76
N GLY A 35 -18.95 -5.31 16.78
CA GLY A 35 -18.73 -6.15 15.61
C GLY A 35 -17.76 -5.55 14.58
N TYR A 36 -17.23 -4.34 14.81
CA TYR A 36 -16.30 -3.67 13.91
C TYR A 36 -14.96 -4.40 13.88
N VAL A 37 -14.37 -4.55 12.69
CA VAL A 37 -13.06 -5.20 12.54
C VAL A 37 -11.96 -4.14 12.59
N HIS A 38 -11.20 -4.13 13.68
CA HIS A 38 -9.99 -3.34 13.80
C HIS A 38 -8.82 -4.06 13.13
N ARG A 39 -7.91 -3.27 12.56
CA ARG A 39 -6.62 -3.75 12.02
C ARG A 39 -5.54 -3.33 13.02
N LEU A 40 -5.11 -4.27 13.86
CA LEU A 40 -4.15 -4.03 14.93
C LEU A 40 -2.73 -4.23 14.41
N PRO A 41 -1.85 -3.22 14.50
CA PRO A 41 -0.50 -3.32 13.95
C PRO A 41 0.37 -4.25 14.81
N ILE A 42 1.17 -5.09 14.15
CA ILE A 42 2.23 -5.89 14.77
C ILE A 42 3.54 -5.66 14.01
N ARG A 43 4.67 -5.58 14.72
CA ARG A 43 5.99 -5.40 14.08
C ARG A 43 6.48 -6.72 13.51
N ARG A 44 6.79 -6.75 12.21
CA ARG A 44 7.18 -7.97 11.49
C ARG A 44 8.25 -7.75 10.43
N GLY A 45 9.26 -6.94 10.75
CA GLY A 45 10.34 -6.63 9.81
C GLY A 45 10.31 -5.17 9.40
N PRO A 46 10.89 -4.79 8.25
CA PRO A 46 11.04 -5.58 7.01
C PRO A 46 12.18 -6.61 7.01
N GLU A 47 12.33 -7.33 5.89
CA GLU A 47 13.45 -8.23 5.56
C GLU A 47 14.77 -7.50 5.27
N ALA A 48 14.71 -6.18 5.02
CA ALA A 48 15.83 -5.35 4.62
C ALA A 48 16.26 -4.36 5.72
N PRO A 49 17.49 -3.80 5.67
CA PRO A 49 17.98 -2.83 6.66
C PRO A 49 17.17 -1.51 6.70
N SER A 50 16.51 -1.18 5.58
CA SER A 50 15.62 -0.03 5.44
C SER A 50 14.42 -0.39 4.56
N ALA A 51 13.46 0.53 4.45
CA ALA A 51 12.42 0.41 3.42
C ALA A 51 13.06 0.45 2.03
N GLU A 52 12.78 -0.57 1.23
CA GLU A 52 13.17 -0.70 -0.18
C GLU A 52 11.93 -0.77 -1.11
N GLN A 53 10.73 -0.77 -0.50
CA GLN A 53 9.44 -0.80 -1.16
C GLN A 53 8.62 0.40 -0.73
N LEU A 54 7.59 0.75 -1.50
CA LEU A 54 6.63 1.77 -1.09
C LEU A 54 5.90 1.31 0.19
N LEU A 55 5.76 2.24 1.14
CA LEU A 55 4.96 2.08 2.36
C LEU A 55 3.51 2.56 2.17
N TYR A 56 3.22 3.06 0.97
CA TYR A 56 1.99 3.64 0.49
C TYR A 56 1.38 2.73 -0.59
N ASP A 57 0.06 2.56 -0.61
CA ASP A 57 -0.65 1.65 -1.52
C ASP A 57 -1.41 2.37 -2.65
N GLY A 58 -1.14 3.65 -2.89
CA GLY A 58 -1.86 4.45 -3.88
C GLY A 58 -3.06 5.20 -3.32
N PHE A 59 -3.50 4.88 -2.10
CA PHE A 59 -4.53 5.61 -1.37
C PHE A 59 -4.08 5.94 0.04
N ARG A 60 -3.47 5.01 0.77
CA ARG A 60 -3.11 5.17 2.18
C ARG A 60 -1.86 4.37 2.53
N ARG A 61 -1.48 4.36 3.81
CA ARG A 61 -0.45 3.44 4.29
C ARG A 61 -0.85 1.98 4.02
N ARG A 62 0.15 1.15 3.73
CA ARG A 62 -0.05 -0.27 3.52
C ARG A 62 -0.60 -0.96 4.76
N PHE A 63 -1.72 -1.66 4.58
CA PHE A 63 -2.32 -2.57 5.57
C PHE A 63 -2.20 -4.05 5.18
N ASP A 64 -1.62 -4.33 4.02
CA ASP A 64 -1.41 -5.68 3.52
C ASP A 64 -0.37 -6.46 4.35
N SER A 65 -0.57 -7.76 4.48
CA SER A 65 0.37 -8.68 5.13
C SER A 65 0.98 -9.64 4.11
N HIS A 66 1.47 -9.11 2.98
CA HIS A 66 2.20 -9.93 2.01
C HIS A 66 3.54 -10.36 2.61
N MET A 67 3.82 -11.66 2.51
CA MET A 67 5.04 -12.25 3.03
C MET A 67 6.22 -12.05 2.07
N SER A 68 7.43 -11.92 2.61
CA SER A 68 8.65 -11.52 1.88
C SER A 68 9.50 -12.67 1.31
N GLY A 69 9.22 -13.91 1.69
CA GLY A 69 10.11 -15.07 1.51
C GLY A 69 11.28 -15.11 2.49
N PHE A 70 11.42 -14.13 3.40
CA PHE A 70 12.58 -13.96 4.25
C PHE A 70 12.20 -13.64 5.70
N GLY A 71 13.12 -13.90 6.63
CA GLY A 71 12.97 -13.47 8.03
C GLY A 71 13.21 -11.97 8.23
N PRO A 72 12.78 -11.39 9.36
CA PRO A 72 13.04 -9.99 9.70
C PRO A 72 14.55 -9.68 9.74
N TYR A 73 14.97 -8.58 9.11
CA TYR A 73 16.38 -8.20 8.95
C TYR A 73 17.19 -8.33 10.25
N GLU A 74 16.68 -7.75 11.35
CA GLU A 74 17.41 -7.73 12.63
C GLU A 74 17.62 -9.14 13.19
N GLN A 75 16.61 -10.01 13.09
CA GLN A 75 16.69 -11.37 13.62
C GLN A 75 17.60 -12.24 12.75
N VAL A 76 17.42 -12.19 11.43
CA VAL A 76 18.24 -12.96 10.49
C VAL A 76 19.71 -12.55 10.58
N ARG A 77 19.98 -11.24 10.63
CA ARG A 77 21.33 -10.71 10.80
C ARG A 77 21.93 -11.12 12.15
N LEU A 78 21.15 -11.07 13.24
CA LEU A 78 21.58 -11.49 14.57
C LEU A 78 22.04 -12.96 14.57
N ALA A 79 21.20 -13.85 14.05
CA ALA A 79 21.53 -15.26 13.92
C ALA A 79 22.79 -15.46 13.06
N ARG A 80 22.84 -14.89 11.85
CA ARG A 80 23.98 -15.00 10.93
C ARG A 80 25.30 -14.56 11.55
N ASP A 81 25.36 -13.34 12.10
CA ASP A 81 26.62 -12.78 12.60
C ASP A 81 27.11 -13.47 13.89
N SER A 82 26.22 -14.20 14.59
CA SER A 82 26.58 -15.02 15.75
C SER A 82 27.02 -16.44 15.37
N GLY A 83 26.87 -16.85 14.10
CA GLY A 83 27.09 -18.23 13.65
C GLY A 83 25.94 -19.19 13.94
N GLY A 84 24.77 -18.66 14.33
CA GLY A 84 23.55 -19.44 14.56
C GLY A 84 22.63 -19.47 13.34
N ILE A 85 21.39 -19.92 13.55
CA ILE A 85 20.41 -20.17 12.49
C ILE A 85 19.08 -19.49 12.84
N PHE A 86 18.47 -18.85 11.83
CA PHE A 86 17.07 -18.42 11.90
C PHE A 86 16.17 -19.50 11.32
N PHE A 87 15.32 -20.10 12.15
CA PHE A 87 14.31 -21.07 11.77
C PHE A 87 13.00 -20.34 11.50
N GLN A 88 12.57 -20.35 10.23
CA GLN A 88 11.28 -19.80 9.83
C GLN A 88 10.16 -20.76 10.23
N LEU A 89 9.27 -20.29 11.09
CA LEU A 89 8.13 -21.04 11.61
C LEU A 89 7.11 -21.36 10.50
N PRO A 90 6.68 -22.63 10.35
CA PRO A 90 5.64 -23.00 9.40
C PRO A 90 4.22 -22.54 9.82
N HIS A 91 3.58 -21.77 8.96
CA HIS A 91 2.16 -21.76 8.53
C HIS A 91 0.96 -21.98 9.49
N GLU A 92 0.97 -21.41 10.71
CA GLU A 92 -0.27 -21.14 11.47
C GLU A 92 -0.35 -19.66 11.85
N GLU A 93 -0.86 -18.82 10.96
CA GLU A 93 -1.17 -17.43 11.26
C GLU A 93 -2.60 -17.12 10.87
N GLU A 94 -3.44 -17.00 11.88
CA GLU A 94 -4.83 -16.65 11.70
C GLU A 94 -4.98 -15.12 11.72
N ASN A 95 -6.03 -14.65 11.03
CA ASN A 95 -6.52 -13.29 11.12
C ASN A 95 -5.58 -12.19 10.59
N LEU A 96 -4.46 -12.49 9.92
CA LEU A 96 -3.72 -11.46 9.19
C LEU A 96 -4.58 -10.79 8.10
N ASN A 97 -4.39 -9.48 7.91
CA ASN A 97 -5.09 -8.69 6.92
C ASN A 97 -4.49 -8.93 5.53
N ASP A 98 -5.35 -9.27 4.55
CA ASP A 98 -4.98 -9.52 3.16
C ASP A 98 -3.83 -10.53 3.00
N PHE A 99 -3.83 -11.57 3.83
CA PHE A 99 -2.84 -12.64 3.77
C PHE A 99 -3.13 -13.59 2.61
N LYS A 100 -2.16 -13.75 1.71
CA LYS A 100 -2.16 -14.80 0.67
C LYS A 100 -1.11 -15.84 1.05
N LYS A 101 -1.53 -17.07 1.30
CA LYS A 101 -0.62 -18.19 1.56
C LYS A 101 0.14 -18.50 0.27
N LYS A 102 1.42 -18.10 0.20
CA LYS A 102 2.33 -18.45 -0.89
C LYS A 102 3.71 -18.73 -0.33
N GLN A 103 4.28 -19.86 -0.73
CA GLN A 103 5.66 -20.22 -0.43
C GLN A 103 6.51 -19.92 -1.67
N PHE A 104 7.70 -19.38 -1.45
CA PHE A 104 8.64 -19.06 -2.52
C PHE A 104 9.78 -20.09 -2.51
N ALA A 105 10.15 -20.59 -3.69
CA ALA A 105 11.22 -21.57 -3.81
C ALA A 105 12.57 -20.91 -3.48
N ALA A 106 13.37 -21.56 -2.62
CA ALA A 106 14.65 -21.01 -2.17
C ALA A 106 15.63 -20.74 -3.32
N LEU A 107 15.64 -21.59 -4.35
CA LEU A 107 16.46 -21.41 -5.54
C LEU A 107 16.08 -20.14 -6.31
N THR A 108 14.78 -19.88 -6.50
CA THR A 108 14.26 -18.67 -7.14
C THR A 108 14.61 -17.41 -6.34
N MET A 109 14.55 -17.49 -5.01
CA MET A 109 14.80 -16.35 -4.11
C MET A 109 16.30 -16.05 -3.89
N ARG A 110 17.22 -16.92 -4.34
CA ARG A 110 18.65 -16.82 -4.06
C ARG A 110 19.27 -15.49 -4.50
N GLU A 111 18.89 -14.98 -5.66
CA GLU A 111 19.42 -13.72 -6.21
C GLU A 111 18.73 -12.47 -5.63
N TYR A 112 17.64 -12.67 -4.88
CA TYR A 112 16.84 -11.62 -4.24
C TYR A 112 17.15 -11.44 -2.76
N LEU A 113 18.20 -12.10 -2.26
CA LEU A 113 18.58 -12.08 -0.86
C LEU A 113 18.73 -10.64 -0.35
N PRO A 114 18.16 -10.32 0.83
CA PRO A 114 18.33 -9.00 1.41
C PRO A 114 19.79 -8.76 1.82
N ASN A 115 20.22 -7.51 1.78
CA ASN A 115 21.53 -7.16 2.32
C ASN A 115 21.49 -7.23 3.85
N LEU A 116 22.27 -8.13 4.43
CA LEU A 116 22.35 -8.36 5.88
C LEU A 116 23.54 -7.62 6.54
N GLU A 117 24.21 -6.71 5.85
CA GLU A 117 25.24 -5.84 6.45
C GLU A 117 24.64 -4.89 7.49
N ALA A 118 25.49 -4.30 8.33
CA ALA A 118 25.05 -3.29 9.28
C ALA A 118 24.39 -2.10 8.54
N ARG A 119 23.29 -1.57 9.10
CA ARG A 119 22.51 -0.48 8.48
C ARG A 119 23.37 0.68 7.98
N ARG A 120 24.39 1.11 8.73
CA ARG A 120 25.29 2.19 8.34
C ARG A 120 26.02 1.87 7.03
N ALA A 121 26.71 0.74 6.96
CA ALA A 121 27.41 0.29 5.76
C ALA A 121 26.45 0.10 4.57
N TYR A 122 25.24 -0.42 4.83
CA TYR A 122 24.20 -0.53 3.82
C TYR A 122 23.79 0.86 3.28
N ILE A 123 23.52 1.84 4.15
CA ILE A 123 23.16 3.21 3.75
C ILE A 123 24.29 3.85 2.94
N ASP A 124 25.54 3.71 3.39
CA ASP A 124 26.71 4.23 2.70
C ASP A 124 26.80 3.66 1.27
N ARG A 125 26.64 2.34 1.11
CA ARG A 125 26.61 1.69 -0.22
C ARG A 125 25.41 2.07 -1.08
N VAL A 126 24.26 2.32 -0.48
CA VAL A 126 23.11 2.81 -1.25
C VAL A 126 23.39 4.22 -1.75
N SER A 127 24.03 5.06 -0.94
CA SER A 127 24.32 6.46 -1.30
C SER A 127 25.28 6.61 -2.49
N THR A 128 26.10 5.60 -2.79
CA THR A 128 27.01 5.62 -3.95
C THR A 128 26.32 5.30 -5.28
N SER A 129 25.09 4.76 -5.26
CA SER A 129 24.34 4.42 -6.48
C SER A 129 23.21 5.41 -6.71
N LYS A 130 23.32 6.22 -7.79
CA LYS A 130 22.25 7.15 -8.21
C LYS A 130 20.90 6.43 -8.37
N PHE A 131 20.93 5.21 -8.92
CA PHE A 131 19.75 4.36 -9.09
C PHE A 131 19.06 4.04 -7.77
N ARG A 132 19.82 3.55 -6.78
CA ARG A 132 19.28 3.18 -5.47
C ARG A 132 18.87 4.39 -4.62
N VAL A 133 19.57 5.51 -4.78
CA VAL A 133 19.19 6.79 -4.17
C VAL A 133 17.83 7.25 -4.67
N ALA A 134 17.58 7.25 -5.98
CA ALA A 134 16.30 7.66 -6.55
C ALA A 134 15.13 6.82 -5.98
N ILE A 135 15.30 5.49 -5.90
CA ILE A 135 14.30 4.59 -5.27
C ILE A 135 14.02 5.01 -3.82
N ARG A 136 15.06 5.26 -3.02
CA ARG A 136 14.89 5.67 -1.61
C ARG A 136 14.24 7.04 -1.46
N GLU A 137 14.58 8.00 -2.31
CA GLU A 137 13.97 9.32 -2.32
C GLU A 137 12.48 9.24 -2.68
N SER A 138 12.12 8.42 -3.67
CA SER A 138 10.74 8.15 -4.03
C SER A 138 9.94 7.51 -2.88
N ILE A 139 10.53 6.56 -2.15
CA ILE A 139 9.92 5.99 -0.94
C ILE A 139 9.73 7.07 0.15
N ALA A 140 10.73 7.93 0.35
CA ALA A 140 10.69 8.98 1.37
C ALA A 140 9.62 10.03 1.06
N LEU A 141 9.52 10.47 -0.20
CA LEU A 141 8.49 11.40 -0.67
C LEU A 141 7.08 10.84 -0.42
N LEU A 142 6.88 9.54 -0.65
CA LEU A 142 5.59 8.87 -0.50
C LEU A 142 5.46 8.12 0.84
N ASN A 143 6.23 8.48 1.86
CA ASN A 143 6.16 7.82 3.15
C ASN A 143 4.97 8.36 3.98
N PRO A 144 3.90 7.58 4.23
CA PRO A 144 2.72 8.03 4.99
C PRO A 144 2.99 8.19 6.49
N PHE A 145 4.11 7.65 6.99
CA PHE A 145 4.52 7.82 8.39
C PHE A 145 5.31 9.11 8.63
N SER A 146 5.67 9.81 7.56
CA SER A 146 6.38 11.09 7.63
C SER A 146 5.44 12.21 8.08
N PRO A 147 5.80 13.03 9.09
CA PRO A 147 4.99 14.19 9.51
C PRO A 147 4.72 15.20 8.38
N GLN A 148 5.61 15.26 7.39
CA GLN A 148 5.47 16.11 6.19
C GLN A 148 4.36 15.62 5.25
N ASN A 149 3.95 14.34 5.36
CA ASN A 149 3.04 13.68 4.44
C ASN A 149 1.64 13.42 5.04
N LYS A 150 1.20 14.21 6.03
CA LYS A 150 -0.13 14.06 6.68
C LYS A 150 -1.31 14.08 5.70
N GLY A 151 -1.16 14.72 4.54
CA GLY A 151 -2.17 14.80 3.48
C GLY A 151 -2.12 13.69 2.44
N LEU A 152 -1.22 12.71 2.57
CA LEU A 152 -1.04 11.65 1.58
C LEU A 152 -2.21 10.65 1.57
N GLU A 153 -2.83 10.41 2.73
CA GLU A 153 -3.86 9.37 2.86
C GLU A 153 -5.24 9.82 2.38
N VAL A 154 -5.68 9.23 1.27
CA VAL A 154 -7.01 9.26 0.69
C VAL A 154 -7.73 7.94 1.03
N PRO A 155 -8.98 7.95 1.51
CA PRO A 155 -9.72 6.73 1.75
C PRO A 155 -10.04 6.01 0.43
N GLU A 156 -9.88 4.68 0.39
CA GLU A 156 -10.34 3.86 -0.75
C GLU A 156 -11.86 3.79 -0.85
N ILE A 157 -12.54 3.97 0.28
CA ILE A 157 -14.00 3.98 0.44
C ILE A 157 -14.37 5.18 1.31
N GLU A 158 -15.21 6.06 0.79
CA GLU A 158 -15.69 7.24 1.51
C GLU A 158 -17.20 7.40 1.36
N HIS A 159 -17.84 7.83 2.46
CA HIS A 159 -19.28 8.04 2.50
C HIS A 159 -19.59 9.52 2.56
N PHE A 160 -20.55 9.95 1.75
CA PHE A 160 -21.05 11.31 1.69
C PHE A 160 -22.50 11.36 2.14
N ALA A 161 -22.90 12.50 2.71
CA ALA A 161 -24.28 12.74 3.10
C ALA A 161 -25.18 12.81 1.85
N VAL A 162 -26.46 12.49 2.03
CA VAL A 162 -27.46 12.70 0.98
C VAL A 162 -27.71 14.18 0.73
N ASN A 163 -27.57 15.01 1.76
CA ASN A 163 -27.69 16.46 1.64
C ASN A 163 -26.58 17.02 0.73
N PRO A 164 -26.93 17.64 -0.42
CA PRO A 164 -25.94 18.12 -1.37
C PRO A 164 -24.99 19.19 -0.80
N VAL A 165 -25.49 20.08 0.07
CA VAL A 165 -24.69 21.16 0.65
C VAL A 165 -23.57 20.60 1.53
N GLN A 166 -23.89 19.60 2.36
CA GLN A 166 -22.90 18.95 3.23
C GLN A 166 -21.82 18.21 2.41
N SER A 167 -22.24 17.55 1.33
CA SER A 167 -21.33 16.74 0.51
C SER A 167 -20.46 17.56 -0.43
N THR A 168 -20.93 18.69 -0.97
CA THR A 168 -20.14 19.57 -1.84
C THR A 168 -18.83 20.01 -1.20
N SER A 169 -18.87 20.46 0.07
CA SER A 169 -17.66 20.87 0.79
C SER A 169 -16.65 19.72 0.96
N SER A 170 -17.15 18.52 1.25
CA SER A 170 -16.32 17.32 1.43
C SER A 170 -15.70 16.85 0.11
N VAL A 171 -16.48 16.89 -0.98
CA VAL A 171 -16.00 16.57 -2.34
C VAL A 171 -14.91 17.53 -2.78
N LEU A 172 -15.10 18.85 -2.62
CA LEU A 172 -14.09 19.84 -2.98
C LEU A 172 -12.79 19.67 -2.19
N LYS A 173 -12.90 19.46 -0.87
CA LYS A 173 -11.73 19.17 -0.01
C LYS A 173 -10.99 17.92 -0.48
N ARG A 174 -11.72 16.87 -0.87
CA ARG A 174 -11.14 15.61 -1.35
C ARG A 174 -10.45 15.79 -2.70
N LEU A 175 -11.07 16.50 -3.65
CA LEU A 175 -10.46 16.82 -4.96
C LEU A 175 -9.16 17.61 -4.80
N GLN A 176 -9.14 18.62 -3.92
CA GLN A 176 -7.93 19.38 -3.59
C GLN A 176 -6.84 18.51 -2.96
N GLN A 177 -7.22 17.52 -2.14
CA GLN A 177 -6.26 16.56 -1.60
C GLN A 177 -5.69 15.66 -2.70
N ILE A 178 -6.53 15.10 -3.57
CA ILE A 178 -6.12 14.23 -4.68
C ILE A 178 -5.16 14.97 -5.62
N SER A 179 -5.44 16.22 -5.97
CA SER A 179 -4.56 17.06 -6.80
C SER A 179 -3.16 17.18 -6.19
N ARG A 180 -3.06 17.47 -4.88
CA ARG A 180 -1.76 17.55 -4.17
C ARG A 180 -1.03 16.20 -4.12
N VAL A 181 -1.77 15.11 -3.91
CA VAL A 181 -1.17 13.76 -3.91
C VAL A 181 -0.65 13.40 -5.30
N LEU A 182 -1.40 13.71 -6.37
CA LEU A 182 -0.97 13.50 -7.75
C LEU A 182 0.30 14.28 -8.09
N GLN A 183 0.43 15.53 -7.62
CA GLN A 183 1.66 16.32 -7.78
C GLN A 183 2.86 15.66 -7.08
N LEU A 184 2.69 15.21 -5.83
CA LEU A 184 3.76 14.53 -5.09
C LEU A 184 4.14 13.19 -5.74
N MET A 185 3.16 12.44 -6.23
CA MET A 185 3.37 11.21 -7.00
C MET A 185 4.13 11.48 -8.30
N ALA A 186 3.82 12.57 -9.02
CA ALA A 186 4.52 12.95 -10.23
C ALA A 186 6.01 13.24 -9.96
N LEU A 187 6.33 13.96 -8.89
CA LEU A 187 7.71 14.20 -8.46
C LEU A 187 8.46 12.90 -8.12
N ALA A 188 7.80 11.97 -7.41
CA ALA A 188 8.39 10.69 -7.07
C ALA A 188 8.60 9.79 -8.30
N HIS A 189 7.69 9.86 -9.29
CA HIS A 189 7.80 9.13 -10.55
C HIS A 189 8.89 9.69 -11.44
N GLU A 190 9.00 11.01 -11.56
CA GLU A 190 10.07 11.68 -12.30
C GLU A 190 11.45 11.25 -11.81
N LYS A 191 11.65 11.16 -10.48
CA LYS A 191 12.90 10.64 -9.90
C LYS A 191 13.24 9.23 -10.40
N LEU A 192 12.27 8.34 -10.51
CA LEU A 192 12.50 6.99 -11.03
C LEU A 192 12.77 6.99 -12.53
N GLU A 193 12.05 7.80 -13.31
CA GLU A 193 12.26 7.89 -14.76
C GLU A 193 13.66 8.42 -15.09
N THR A 194 14.18 9.39 -14.33
CA THR A 194 15.54 9.92 -14.56
C THR A 194 16.64 8.87 -14.45
N VAL A 195 16.42 7.81 -13.65
CA VAL A 195 17.39 6.72 -13.47
C VAL A 195 17.02 5.46 -14.25
N ARG A 196 15.94 5.48 -15.04
CA ARG A 196 15.52 4.34 -15.87
C ARG A 196 16.65 3.78 -16.74
N PRO A 197 17.49 4.60 -17.42
CA PRO A 197 18.59 4.07 -18.22
C PRO A 197 19.65 3.32 -17.40
N LEU A 198 19.70 3.52 -16.08
CA LEU A 198 20.64 2.83 -15.19
C LEU A 198 20.13 1.46 -14.72
N ARG A 199 18.86 1.11 -15.01
CA ARG A 199 18.22 -0.12 -14.52
C ARG A 199 18.96 -1.37 -14.97
N ASP A 200 19.34 -1.46 -16.23
CA ASP A 200 20.00 -2.66 -16.77
C ASP A 200 21.47 -2.78 -16.34
N ALA A 201 22.10 -1.66 -15.96
CA ALA A 201 23.45 -1.63 -15.41
C ALA A 201 23.49 -1.95 -13.90
N GLU A 202 22.35 -1.97 -13.20
CA GLU A 202 22.30 -2.31 -11.77
C GLU A 202 22.57 -3.81 -11.56
N PRO A 203 23.69 -4.19 -10.90
CA PRO A 203 24.07 -5.60 -10.75
C PRO A 203 23.13 -6.38 -9.82
N SER A 204 22.45 -5.72 -8.88
CA SER A 204 21.55 -6.40 -7.96
C SER A 204 20.18 -6.64 -8.57
N LEU A 205 19.83 -7.91 -8.77
CA LEU A 205 18.50 -8.30 -9.23
C LEU A 205 17.40 -7.82 -8.28
N ARG A 206 17.63 -7.86 -6.96
CA ARG A 206 16.72 -7.32 -5.95
C ARG A 206 16.43 -5.83 -6.17
N TRP A 207 17.45 -5.01 -6.42
CA TRP A 207 17.28 -3.58 -6.67
C TRP A 207 16.57 -3.29 -7.99
N ARG A 208 16.84 -4.07 -9.04
CA ARG A 208 16.08 -4.01 -10.30
C ARG A 208 14.61 -4.33 -10.06
N ALA A 209 14.31 -5.40 -9.33
CA ALA A 209 12.93 -5.78 -8.99
C ALA A 209 12.21 -4.72 -8.13
N ASN A 210 12.92 -4.12 -7.18
CA ASN A 210 12.38 -3.00 -6.39
C ASN A 210 12.00 -1.82 -7.29
N TYR A 211 12.84 -1.47 -8.25
CA TYR A 211 12.57 -0.42 -9.23
C TYR A 211 11.38 -0.77 -10.12
N ASP A 212 11.40 -1.95 -10.76
CA ASP A 212 10.39 -2.36 -11.73
C ASP A 212 8.99 -2.40 -11.08
N LEU A 213 8.89 -2.97 -9.88
CA LEU A 213 7.64 -2.97 -9.12
C LEU A 213 7.20 -1.56 -8.72
N MET A 214 8.13 -0.70 -8.28
CA MET A 214 7.79 0.66 -7.85
C MET A 214 7.31 1.53 -9.02
N ALA A 215 7.96 1.43 -10.18
CA ALA A 215 7.54 2.13 -11.39
C ALA A 215 6.11 1.69 -11.80
N ALA A 216 5.87 0.38 -11.84
CA ALA A 216 4.54 -0.18 -12.13
C ALA A 216 3.47 0.28 -11.13
N GLN A 217 3.81 0.28 -9.84
CA GLN A 217 2.93 0.77 -8.78
C GLN A 217 2.61 2.25 -8.93
N MET A 218 3.60 3.10 -9.22
CA MET A 218 3.38 4.53 -9.39
C MET A 218 2.43 4.84 -10.54
N MET A 219 2.60 4.16 -11.68
CA MET A 219 1.70 4.32 -12.80
C MET A 219 0.29 3.85 -12.44
N ALA A 220 0.16 2.70 -11.76
CA ALA A 220 -1.14 2.20 -11.33
C ALA A 220 -1.85 3.13 -10.33
N TYR A 221 -1.12 3.64 -9.36
CA TYR A 221 -1.64 4.55 -8.33
C TYR A 221 -2.08 5.88 -8.95
N ARG A 222 -1.33 6.38 -9.94
CA ARG A 222 -1.68 7.58 -10.68
C ARG A 222 -3.03 7.43 -11.39
N VAL A 223 -3.23 6.33 -12.12
CA VAL A 223 -4.51 6.05 -12.80
C VAL A 223 -5.66 5.96 -11.80
N ARG A 224 -5.48 5.24 -10.69
CA ARG A 224 -6.50 5.09 -9.63
C ARG A 224 -6.92 6.42 -9.01
N LEU A 225 -5.96 7.30 -8.74
CA LEU A 225 -6.23 8.61 -8.17
C LEU A 225 -6.93 9.52 -9.17
N PHE A 226 -6.59 9.45 -10.47
CA PHE A 226 -7.35 10.14 -11.51
C PHE A 226 -8.78 9.61 -11.60
N GLU A 227 -8.98 8.29 -11.66
CA GLU A 227 -10.30 7.66 -11.67
C GLU A 227 -11.15 8.08 -10.47
N TYR A 228 -10.57 8.07 -9.28
CA TYR A 228 -11.25 8.52 -8.06
C TYR A 228 -11.60 10.01 -8.12
N GLY A 229 -10.71 10.86 -8.63
CA GLY A 229 -10.95 12.28 -8.86
C GLY A 229 -12.04 12.55 -9.90
N ILE A 230 -12.04 11.80 -11.00
CA ILE A 230 -13.06 11.89 -12.07
C ILE A 230 -14.42 11.48 -11.52
N ALA A 231 -14.50 10.36 -10.80
CA ALA A 231 -15.72 9.90 -10.15
C ALA A 231 -16.29 10.97 -9.19
N LEU A 232 -15.44 11.60 -8.38
CA LEU A 232 -15.83 12.69 -7.48
C LEU A 232 -16.32 13.93 -8.21
N GLY A 233 -15.64 14.35 -9.27
CA GLY A 233 -16.05 15.51 -10.06
C GLY A 233 -17.40 15.29 -10.74
N GLN A 234 -17.60 14.11 -11.34
CA GLN A 234 -18.88 13.72 -11.95
C GLN A 234 -20.00 13.66 -10.92
N PHE A 235 -19.72 13.08 -9.74
CA PHE A 235 -20.67 13.06 -8.64
C PHE A 235 -21.02 14.47 -8.16
N GLY A 236 -20.03 15.33 -7.92
CA GLY A 236 -20.25 16.71 -7.47
C GLY A 236 -21.13 17.52 -8.44
N LYS A 237 -20.92 17.36 -9.76
CA LYS A 237 -21.71 18.02 -10.81
C LYS A 237 -23.16 17.53 -10.86
N ASN A 238 -23.38 16.24 -10.62
CA ASN A 238 -24.70 15.61 -10.74
C ASN A 238 -25.48 15.58 -9.41
N MET A 239 -24.83 15.80 -8.27
CA MET A 239 -25.38 15.71 -6.93
C MET A 239 -26.71 16.45 -6.72
N PRO A 240 -26.94 17.68 -7.23
CA PRO A 240 -28.23 18.37 -7.06
C PRO A 240 -29.42 17.65 -7.71
N ARG A 241 -29.15 16.76 -8.68
CA ARG A 241 -30.16 16.01 -9.45
C ARG A 241 -30.34 14.58 -8.94
N LEU A 242 -29.50 14.13 -8.01
CA LEU A 242 -29.59 12.79 -7.43
C LEU A 242 -30.63 12.77 -6.32
N ILE A 243 -31.90 12.59 -6.71
CA ILE A 243 -33.01 12.43 -5.77
C ILE A 243 -32.87 11.08 -5.06
N PRO A 244 -32.96 11.03 -3.72
CA PRO A 244 -32.96 9.77 -2.99
C PRO A 244 -34.15 8.91 -3.41
N ARG A 245 -33.89 7.77 -4.06
CA ARG A 245 -34.90 6.75 -4.29
C ARG A 245 -35.43 6.26 -2.94
N LYS A 246 -36.75 6.26 -2.76
CA LYS A 246 -37.43 5.77 -1.54
C LYS A 246 -37.16 4.27 -1.30
N ASN A 247 -37.01 3.49 -2.37
CA ASN A 247 -36.69 2.06 -2.32
C ASN A 247 -35.59 1.72 -3.35
N PRO A 248 -34.49 1.06 -2.94
CA PRO A 248 -34.10 0.71 -1.57
C PRO A 248 -33.78 1.96 -0.72
N PRO A 249 -33.96 1.90 0.61
CA PRO A 249 -33.68 3.03 1.49
C PRO A 249 -32.17 3.29 1.45
N HIS A 250 -31.73 4.42 0.91
CA HIS A 250 -30.34 4.85 1.03
C HIS A 250 -30.27 6.19 1.76
N ASN A 251 -29.26 6.34 2.61
CA ASN A 251 -29.06 7.53 3.43
C ASN A 251 -27.62 8.08 3.31
N ARG A 252 -26.81 7.51 2.41
CA ARG A 252 -25.46 7.94 2.07
C ARG A 252 -25.19 7.71 0.58
N TRP A 253 -24.21 8.44 0.07
CA TRP A 253 -23.49 8.08 -1.16
C TRP A 253 -22.17 7.45 -0.77
N GLU A 254 -21.71 6.45 -1.51
CA GLU A 254 -20.41 5.81 -1.31
C GLU A 254 -19.61 5.93 -2.61
N ILE A 255 -18.40 6.46 -2.53
CA ILE A 255 -17.37 6.23 -3.54
C ILE A 255 -16.54 5.03 -3.13
N ARG A 256 -16.19 4.20 -4.11
CA ARG A 256 -15.33 3.04 -3.92
C ARG A 256 -14.39 2.87 -5.10
N HIS A 257 -13.11 2.70 -4.81
CA HIS A 257 -12.13 2.19 -5.75
C HIS A 257 -12.33 0.68 -6.01
N GLY A 258 -12.00 0.22 -7.21
CA GLY A 258 -11.98 -1.19 -7.58
C GLY A 258 -12.96 -1.59 -8.69
N SER A 259 -13.40 -0.62 -9.50
CA SER A 259 -14.24 -0.87 -10.67
C SER A 259 -13.40 -1.36 -11.85
N ASP A 260 -13.97 -2.29 -12.63
CA ASP A 260 -13.41 -2.72 -13.92
C ASP A 260 -13.62 -1.68 -15.03
N LYS A 261 -14.60 -0.79 -14.86
CA LYS A 261 -14.91 0.26 -15.83
C LYS A 261 -14.18 1.54 -15.43
N LEU A 262 -13.38 2.06 -16.37
CA LEU A 262 -12.76 3.36 -16.29
C LEU A 262 -13.74 4.47 -16.65
N LEU A 263 -13.61 5.60 -15.98
CA LEU A 263 -14.33 6.83 -16.26
C LEU A 263 -13.44 7.77 -17.06
N MET A 264 -13.98 8.39 -18.10
CA MET A 264 -13.24 9.40 -18.86
C MET A 264 -13.55 10.79 -18.31
N PRO A 265 -12.54 11.68 -18.19
CA PRO A 265 -12.76 13.06 -17.80
C PRO A 265 -13.56 13.80 -18.88
N ASP A 266 -14.43 14.73 -18.47
CA ASP A 266 -14.95 15.77 -19.37
C ASP A 266 -13.94 16.93 -19.52
N VAL A 267 -14.17 17.84 -20.47
CA VAL A 267 -13.25 18.97 -20.77
C VAL A 267 -12.90 19.80 -19.52
N GLN A 268 -13.84 19.98 -18.58
CA GLN A 268 -13.58 20.74 -17.35
C GLN A 268 -12.68 19.94 -16.41
N GLN A 269 -12.92 18.63 -16.30
CA GLN A 269 -12.11 17.73 -15.50
C GLN A 269 -10.70 17.55 -16.07
N GLU A 270 -10.54 17.53 -17.39
CA GLU A 270 -9.21 17.48 -18.02
C GLU A 270 -8.34 18.66 -17.58
N LYS A 271 -8.91 19.87 -17.59
CA LYS A 271 -8.22 21.08 -17.11
C LYS A 271 -7.94 21.03 -15.60
N ALA A 272 -8.88 20.54 -14.80
CA ALA A 272 -8.74 20.52 -13.34
C ALA A 272 -7.75 19.47 -12.82
N LEU A 273 -7.70 18.30 -13.47
CA LEU A 273 -6.83 17.19 -13.10
C LEU A 273 -5.51 17.19 -13.86
N GLY A 274 -5.42 17.91 -14.98
CA GLY A 274 -4.24 17.94 -15.83
C GLY A 274 -4.00 16.61 -16.57
N VAL A 275 -5.07 15.92 -16.96
CA VAL A 275 -5.00 14.66 -17.72
C VAL A 275 -6.13 14.58 -18.74
N THR A 276 -5.78 14.28 -19.99
CA THR A 276 -6.79 14.05 -21.04
C THR A 276 -7.31 12.61 -21.01
N ALA A 277 -8.45 12.36 -21.65
CA ALA A 277 -8.98 11.00 -21.79
C ALA A 277 -7.99 10.05 -22.49
N ASP A 278 -7.26 10.52 -23.51
CA ASP A 278 -6.23 9.73 -24.20
C ASP A 278 -5.02 9.45 -23.33
N GLN A 279 -4.54 10.45 -22.58
CA GLN A 279 -3.44 10.27 -21.63
C GLN A 279 -3.81 9.26 -20.55
N LEU A 280 -5.02 9.33 -20.00
CA LEU A 280 -5.49 8.38 -18.99
C LEU A 280 -5.54 6.95 -19.53
N ARG A 281 -6.04 6.76 -20.77
CA ARG A 281 -6.01 5.45 -21.45
C ARG A 281 -4.59 4.95 -21.65
N SER A 282 -3.67 5.83 -22.03
CA SER A 282 -2.25 5.50 -22.20
C SER A 282 -1.63 5.05 -20.87
N TYR A 283 -1.81 5.83 -19.79
CA TYR A 283 -1.30 5.49 -18.46
C TYR A 283 -1.87 4.17 -17.94
N HIS A 284 -3.15 3.90 -18.19
CA HIS A 284 -3.76 2.62 -17.82
C HIS A 284 -3.10 1.45 -18.57
N ARG A 285 -2.91 1.57 -19.89
CA ARG A 285 -2.24 0.54 -20.69
C ARG A 285 -0.80 0.32 -20.21
N GLU A 286 -0.09 1.40 -19.95
CA GLU A 286 1.29 1.35 -19.47
C GLU A 286 1.39 0.71 -18.08
N ALA A 287 0.48 1.05 -17.15
CA ALA A 287 0.42 0.41 -15.83
C ALA A 287 0.24 -1.11 -15.95
N LEU A 288 -0.69 -1.57 -16.80
CA LEU A 288 -0.92 -2.99 -17.04
C LEU A 288 0.31 -3.67 -17.65
N GLN A 289 0.96 -3.04 -18.63
CA GLN A 289 2.16 -3.57 -19.26
C GLN A 289 3.32 -3.69 -18.26
N GLN A 290 3.55 -2.66 -17.44
CA GLN A 290 4.61 -2.67 -16.43
C GLN A 290 4.33 -3.72 -15.34
N LEU A 291 3.08 -3.84 -14.87
CA LEU A 291 2.71 -4.90 -13.91
C LEU A 291 2.88 -6.30 -14.50
N ALA A 292 2.51 -6.51 -15.76
CA ALA A 292 2.72 -7.77 -16.46
C ALA A 292 4.21 -8.10 -16.59
N SER A 293 5.03 -7.12 -16.96
CA SER A 293 6.49 -7.27 -17.05
C SER A 293 7.12 -7.64 -15.71
N VAL A 294 6.67 -7.05 -14.60
CA VAL A 294 7.14 -7.43 -13.24
C VAL A 294 6.76 -8.87 -12.89
N LYS A 295 5.53 -9.29 -13.23
CA LYS A 295 5.04 -10.65 -12.97
C LYS A 295 5.87 -11.70 -13.72
N GLU A 296 6.19 -11.43 -14.98
CA GLU A 296 6.99 -12.32 -15.84
C GLU A 296 8.46 -12.32 -15.43
N THR A 297 9.08 -11.13 -15.29
CA THR A 297 10.52 -10.99 -15.02
C THR A 297 10.91 -11.52 -13.63
N HIS A 298 10.01 -11.39 -12.65
CA HIS A 298 10.26 -11.78 -11.26
C HIS A 298 9.32 -12.90 -10.82
N GLU A 299 8.97 -13.81 -11.73
CA GLU A 299 8.08 -14.93 -11.44
C GLU A 299 8.53 -15.73 -10.21
N GLY A 300 7.55 -16.18 -9.42
CA GLY A 300 7.83 -17.01 -8.25
C GLY A 300 8.44 -16.24 -7.08
N THR A 301 8.39 -14.90 -7.10
CA THR A 301 8.88 -14.02 -6.02
C THR A 301 7.77 -13.15 -5.42
N PRO A 302 8.01 -12.52 -4.25
CA PRO A 302 7.09 -11.55 -3.66
C PRO A 302 6.80 -10.34 -4.56
N TRP A 303 7.73 -9.94 -5.43
CA TRP A 303 7.53 -8.81 -6.36
C TRP A 303 6.44 -9.12 -7.38
N ALA A 304 6.51 -10.30 -8.01
CA ALA A 304 5.45 -10.77 -8.92
C ALA A 304 4.11 -10.95 -8.21
N MET A 305 4.11 -11.52 -6.99
CA MET A 305 2.90 -11.64 -6.18
C MET A 305 2.29 -10.26 -5.88
N ARG A 306 3.12 -9.26 -5.57
CA ARG A 306 2.65 -7.90 -5.32
C ARG A 306 2.10 -7.26 -6.57
N ALA A 307 2.76 -7.41 -7.73
CA ALA A 307 2.24 -6.91 -9.00
C ALA A 307 0.89 -7.55 -9.37
N GLU A 308 0.73 -8.86 -9.16
CA GLU A 308 -0.55 -9.58 -9.31
C GLU A 308 -1.63 -9.00 -8.37
N TRP A 309 -1.28 -8.75 -7.11
CA TRP A 309 -2.20 -8.13 -6.15
C TRP A 309 -2.61 -6.72 -6.59
N GLU A 310 -1.65 -5.91 -7.05
CA GLU A 310 -1.94 -4.57 -7.56
C GLU A 310 -2.87 -4.65 -8.77
N GLU A 311 -2.60 -5.49 -9.76
CA GLU A 311 -3.48 -5.66 -10.93
C GLU A 311 -4.91 -6.07 -10.50
N GLY A 312 -5.02 -7.00 -9.54
CA GLY A 312 -6.30 -7.49 -9.02
C GLY A 312 -7.15 -6.45 -8.31
N ARG A 313 -6.56 -5.34 -7.82
CA ARG A 313 -7.30 -4.23 -7.21
C ARG A 313 -8.08 -3.39 -8.22
N ARG A 314 -7.88 -3.61 -9.52
CA ARG A 314 -8.46 -2.83 -10.62
C ARG A 314 -8.04 -1.35 -10.54
N PHE A 315 -8.65 -0.52 -11.38
CA PHE A 315 -8.23 0.88 -11.58
C PHE A 315 -9.37 1.87 -11.43
N GLY A 316 -10.58 1.50 -11.84
CA GLY A 316 -11.71 2.40 -11.87
C GLY A 316 -12.27 2.74 -10.48
N ALA A 317 -13.03 3.82 -10.42
CA ALA A 317 -13.82 4.19 -9.25
C ALA A 317 -15.31 4.23 -9.58
N THR A 318 -16.15 3.92 -8.60
CA THR A 318 -17.61 3.97 -8.75
C THR A 318 -18.25 4.77 -7.64
N PHE A 319 -19.34 5.47 -7.99
CA PHE A 319 -20.26 6.07 -7.05
C PHE A 319 -21.56 5.26 -7.01
N ARG A 320 -22.03 4.94 -5.80
CA ARG A 320 -23.29 4.22 -5.60
C ARG A 320 -24.07 4.72 -4.40
N SER A 321 -25.38 4.49 -4.43
CA SER A 321 -26.25 4.69 -3.27
C SER A 321 -25.89 3.68 -2.17
N TRP A 322 -25.85 4.12 -0.92
CA TRP A 322 -25.52 3.27 0.23
C TRP A 322 -26.47 3.48 1.41
N TYR A 323 -26.76 2.39 2.12
CA TYR A 323 -27.52 2.42 3.36
C TYR A 323 -26.61 2.14 4.55
N GLN A 324 -26.49 3.12 5.42
CA GLN A 324 -25.88 2.98 6.73
C GLN A 324 -26.98 2.80 7.77
N ALA A 325 -27.10 1.58 8.31
CA ALA A 325 -28.06 1.30 9.37
C ALA A 325 -27.81 2.20 10.58
N PRO A 326 -28.87 2.74 11.23
CA PRO A 326 -28.70 3.46 12.48
C PRO A 326 -28.09 2.53 13.54
N PRO A 327 -27.30 3.05 14.49
CA PRO A 327 -26.80 2.25 15.59
C PRO A 327 -27.98 1.59 16.32
N LYS A 328 -27.83 0.32 16.72
CA LYS A 328 -28.89 -0.43 17.38
C LYS A 328 -29.37 0.34 18.64
N PRO A 329 -30.69 0.54 18.82
CA PRO A 329 -31.22 1.17 20.03
C PRO A 329 -30.75 0.39 21.27
N ARG A 330 -30.33 1.09 22.31
CA ARG A 330 -29.93 0.44 23.56
C ARG A 330 -31.19 0.07 24.36
N PRO A 331 -31.27 -1.13 24.95
CA PRO A 331 -32.35 -1.46 25.89
C PRO A 331 -32.25 -0.56 27.12
N ALA A 332 -33.38 0.03 27.53
CA ALA A 332 -33.46 1.08 28.55
C ALA A 332 -33.00 0.68 29.97
N SER A 333 -32.79 -0.62 30.23
CA SER A 333 -32.60 -1.17 31.59
C SER A 333 -31.24 -1.78 31.89
N LYS A 334 -30.26 -1.75 30.96
CA LYS A 334 -28.93 -2.32 31.23
C LYS A 334 -27.91 -1.23 31.53
N PRO A 335 -27.16 -1.31 32.65
CA PRO A 335 -26.04 -0.41 32.89
C PRO A 335 -25.07 -0.50 31.71
N THR A 336 -24.53 0.64 31.28
CA THR A 336 -23.56 0.70 30.18
C THR A 336 -22.41 -0.26 30.45
N PRO A 337 -22.26 -1.36 29.68
CA PRO A 337 -21.05 -2.17 29.79
C PRO A 337 -19.88 -1.25 29.44
N LYS A 338 -18.82 -1.28 30.27
CA LYS A 338 -17.63 -0.47 30.02
C LYS A 338 -17.17 -0.72 28.57
N PRO A 339 -16.88 0.33 27.78
CA PRO A 339 -16.35 0.16 26.44
C PRO A 339 -15.10 -0.70 26.49
N ILE A 340 -15.07 -1.78 25.71
CA ILE A 340 -13.86 -2.61 25.60
C ILE A 340 -12.91 -1.85 24.66
N PRO A 341 -11.75 -1.36 25.13
CA PRO A 341 -10.80 -0.73 24.23
C PRO A 341 -10.22 -1.79 23.26
N PRO A 342 -9.87 -1.40 22.02
CA PRO A 342 -9.09 -2.27 21.16
C PRO A 342 -7.78 -2.67 21.88
N PRO A 343 -7.39 -3.95 21.84
CA PRO A 343 -6.17 -4.39 22.51
C PRO A 343 -4.95 -3.77 21.83
N LYS A 344 -3.92 -3.49 22.62
CA LYS A 344 -2.59 -3.10 22.13
C LYS A 344 -1.80 -4.40 21.91
N LEU A 345 -1.30 -4.61 20.70
CA LEU A 345 -0.45 -5.74 20.33
C LEU A 345 1.02 -5.32 20.27
#